data_AF-A0A2A4T1W3-F1
#
_entry.id   AF-A0A2A4T1W3-F1
#
_cell.length_a   1.000
_cell.length_b   1.000
_cell.length_c   1.000
_cell.angle_alpha   90.00
_cell.angle_beta   90.00
_cell.angle_gamma   90.00
#
_symmetry.space_group_name_H-M   'P 1'
#
loop_
_entity.id
_entity.type
_entity.pdbx_description
1 polymer ?
#
loop_
_entity_poly.entity_id
_entity_poly.type
_entity_poly.pdbx_seq_one_letter_code
_entity_poly.pdbx_strand_id
1 'polypeptide(L)' 'MTGLIMKYFVLKPRGQDIYAKASRAAVRAYAKVIEEENPEFSHGLLQWNTQEMQAKPKEADK' A
#
# COMPACT_ATOMS: atom_id res chain seq x y z
N MET A 1 21.34 15.87 15.28
CA MET A 1 20.53 14.64 15.41
C MET A 1 20.19 14.14 14.02
N THR A 2 20.78 13.04 13.57
CA THR A 2 20.34 12.37 12.34
C THR A 2 19.14 11.51 12.70
N GLY A 3 17.93 11.93 12.27
CA GLY A 3 16.70 11.19 12.51
C GLY A 3 16.67 9.83 11.83
N LEU A 4 15.54 9.13 11.93
CA LEU A 4 15.33 7.86 11.24
C LEU A 4 15.36 8.08 9.71
N ILE A 5 16.33 7.48 9.02
CA ILE A 5 16.40 7.48 7.56
C ILE A 5 15.85 6.14 7.07
N MET A 6 14.65 6.16 6.51
CA MET A 6 13.98 4.98 5.99
C MET A 6 14.53 4.65 4.59
N LYS A 7 15.26 3.53 4.46
CA LYS A 7 15.84 3.10 3.17
C LYS A 7 14.85 2.30 2.31
N TYR A 8 14.03 1.49 2.95
CA TYR A 8 13.02 0.66 2.30
C TYR A 8 11.76 0.68 3.16
N PHE A 9 10.60 0.73 2.51
CA PHE A 9 9.32 0.65 3.19
C PHE A 9 8.48 -0.45 2.54
N VAL A 10 8.00 -1.38 3.37
CA VAL A 10 7.14 -2.48 2.91
C VAL A 10 5.70 -2.10 3.19
N LEU A 11 4.88 -2.10 2.14
CA LEU A 11 3.45 -1.80 2.24
C LEU A 11 2.68 -3.08 2.53
N LYS A 12 1.90 -3.07 3.61
CA LYS A 12 1.01 -4.17 3.99
C LYS A 12 -0.45 -3.67 4.02
N PRO A 13 -1.08 -3.41 2.86
CA PRO A 13 -2.43 -2.84 2.80
C PRO A 13 -3.54 -3.77 3.27
N ARG A 14 -3.26 -5.07 3.47
CA ARG A 14 -4.22 -6.04 4.01
C ARG A 14 -4.45 -5.86 5.50
N GLY A 15 -5.71 -5.96 5.92
CA GLY A 15 -6.11 -5.95 7.32
C GLY A 15 -6.81 -4.66 7.75
N GLN A 16 -7.21 -4.61 9.01
CA GLN A 16 -8.01 -3.52 9.58
C GLN A 16 -7.23 -2.64 10.58
N ASP A 17 -5.99 -3.00 10.87
CA ASP A 17 -5.13 -2.25 11.80
C ASP A 17 -4.67 -0.89 11.21
N ILE A 18 -4.03 -0.10 12.07
CA ILE A 18 -3.55 1.24 11.71
C ILE A 18 -2.46 1.20 10.63
N TYR A 19 -1.67 0.14 10.58
CA TYR A 19 -0.57 -0.01 9.63
C TYR A 19 -1.08 -0.39 8.23
N ALA A 20 -2.15 -1.18 8.17
CA ALA A 20 -2.86 -1.48 6.94
C ALA A 20 -3.52 -0.21 6.37
N LYS A 21 -4.16 0.59 7.23
CA LYS A 21 -4.69 1.91 6.84
C LYS A 21 -3.60 2.84 6.31
N ALA A 22 -2.48 2.96 7.02
CA ALA A 22 -1.34 3.78 6.60
C ALA A 22 -0.74 3.29 5.28
N SER A 23 -0.57 1.98 5.13
CA SER A 23 -0.07 1.36 3.90
C SER A 23 -0.98 1.68 2.71
N ARG A 24 -2.30 1.56 2.87
CA ARG A 24 -3.25 1.90 1.79
C ARG A 24 -3.17 3.37 1.39
N ALA A 25 -3.00 4.27 2.35
CA ALA A 25 -2.83 5.69 2.07
C ALA A 25 -1.53 5.98 1.29
N ALA A 26 -0.42 5.34 1.70
CA ALA A 26 0.86 5.46 1.01
C ALA A 26 0.79 4.93 -0.43
N VAL A 27 0.15 3.77 -0.67
CA VAL A 27 -0.05 3.24 -2.04
C VAL A 27 -0.83 4.23 -2.90
N ARG A 28 -1.93 4.82 -2.40
CA ARG A 28 -2.73 5.80 -3.15
C ARG A 28 -1.93 7.05 -3.50
N ALA A 29 -1.14 7.55 -2.56
CA ALA A 29 -0.29 8.72 -2.78
C ALA A 29 0.77 8.43 -3.85
N TYR A 30 1.42 7.27 -3.78
CA TYR A 30 2.40 6.85 -4.77
C TYR A 30 1.78 6.71 -6.16
N ALA A 31 0.66 5.98 -6.28
CA ALA A 31 -0.04 5.78 -7.55
C ALA A 31 -0.42 7.11 -8.21
N LYS A 32 -0.89 8.08 -7.41
CA LYS A 32 -1.21 9.43 -7.92
C LYS A 32 0.01 10.16 -8.48
N VAL A 33 1.17 10.03 -7.84
CA VAL A 33 2.40 10.72 -8.28
C VAL A 33 2.91 10.19 -9.60
N ILE A 34 2.72 8.90 -9.88
CA ILE A 34 3.22 8.23 -11.09
C ILE A 34 2.18 8.10 -12.20
N GLU A 35 0.98 8.66 -12.01
CA GLU A 35 -0.16 8.46 -12.91
C GLU A 35 0.10 9.03 -14.31
N GLU A 36 0.77 10.18 -14.40
CA GLU A 36 1.09 10.84 -15.67
C GLU A 36 2.19 10.08 -16.44
N GLU A 37 3.17 9.52 -15.72
CA GLU A 37 4.29 8.79 -16.30
C GLU A 37 3.96 7.33 -16.63
N ASN A 38 3.13 6.69 -15.80
CA ASN A 38 2.75 5.28 -15.95
C ASN A 38 1.30 5.02 -15.47
N PRO A 39 0.31 5.39 -16.29
CA PRO A 39 -1.11 5.28 -15.92
C PRO A 39 -1.55 3.83 -15.71
N GLU A 40 -1.01 2.88 -16.48
CA GLU A 40 -1.33 1.45 -16.34
C GLU A 40 -0.89 0.92 -14.98
N PHE A 41 0.35 1.21 -14.58
CA PHE A 41 0.85 0.76 -13.29
C PHE A 41 0.14 1.47 -12.13
N SER A 42 -0.15 2.76 -12.26
CA SER A 42 -0.97 3.50 -11.28
C SER A 42 -2.33 2.83 -11.08
N HIS A 43 -3.03 2.50 -12.16
CA HIS A 43 -4.31 1.81 -12.10
C HIS A 43 -4.19 0.44 -11.41
N GLY A 44 -3.17 -0.34 -11.78
CA GLY A 44 -2.89 -1.64 -11.17
C GLY A 44 -2.66 -1.54 -9.65
N LEU A 45 -1.92 -0.53 -9.20
CA LEU A 45 -1.71 -0.27 -7.78
C LEU A 45 -3.01 0.04 -7.04
N LEU A 46 -3.87 0.90 -7.61
CA LEU A 46 -5.16 1.25 -7.00
C LEU A 46 -6.10 0.05 -6.93
N GLN A 47 -6.10 -0.79 -7.98
CA GLN A 47 -6.91 -2.01 -8.02
C GLN A 47 -6.43 -3.01 -6.97
N TRP A 48 -5.13 -3.30 -6.93
CA TRP A 48 -4.53 -4.19 -5.92
C TRP A 48 -4.83 -3.68 -4.50
N ASN A 49 -4.62 -2.40 -4.23
CA ASN A 49 -4.87 -1.79 -2.93
C ASN A 49 -6.35 -1.92 -2.48
N THR A 50 -7.27 -1.87 -3.44
CA THR A 50 -8.71 -2.06 -3.19
C THR A 50 -9.03 -3.52 -2.88
N GLN A 51 -8.43 -4.46 -3.61
CA GLN A 51 -8.57 -5.90 -3.34
C GLN A 51 -8.06 -6.24 -1.93
N GLU A 52 -6.91 -5.69 -1.53
CA GLU A 52 -6.32 -5.93 -0.21
C GLU A 52 -7.17 -5.38 0.94
N MET A 53 -7.90 -4.28 0.70
CA MET A 53 -8.85 -3.74 1.67
C MET A 53 -10.07 -4.66 1.89
N GLN A 54 -10.50 -5.36 0.83
CA GLN A 54 -11.68 -6.23 0.83
C GLN A 54 -11.36 -7.69 1.17
N ALA A 55 -10.10 -8.09 1.03
CA ALA A 55 -9.66 -9.45 1.33
C ALA A 55 -9.94 -9.80 2.79
N LYS A 56 -10.57 -10.96 3.00
CA LYS A 56 -10.65 -11.57 4.33
C LYS A 56 -9.22 -11.80 4.85
N PRO A 57 -8.98 -11.69 6.17
CA PRO A 57 -7.72 -12.14 6.74
C PRO A 57 -7.47 -13.57 6.26
N LYS A 58 -6.32 -13.84 5.64
CA LYS A 58 -5.90 -15.22 5.47
C LYS A 58 -5.82 -15.80 6.89
N GLU A 59 -6.47 -16.94 7.13
CA GLU A 59 -6.17 -17.74 8.32
C GLU A 59 -4.65 -17.86 8.37
N ALA A 60 -4.08 -17.46 9.51
CA ALA A 60 -2.64 -17.52 9.69
C ALA A 60 -2.21 -18.95 9.35
N ASP A 61 -1.31 -19.09 8.38
CA ASP A 61 -0.58 -20.34 8.16
C ASP A 61 0.05 -20.70 9.52
N LYS A 62 -0.58 -21.65 10.22
CA LYS A 62 -0.14 -22.18 11.50
C LYS A 62 1.02 -23.13 11.30
#